data_AF-A0A4R9KCY0-F1
#
_entry.id   AF-A0A4R9KCY0-F1
#
_cell.length_a   1.000
_cell.length_b   1.000
_cell.length_c   1.000
_cell.angle_alpha   90.00
_cell.angle_beta   90.00
_cell.angle_gamma   90.00
#
_symmetry.space_group_name_H-M   'P 1'
#
loop_
_entity.id
_entity.type
_entity.pdbx_description
1 polymer ?
#
loop_
_entity_poly.entity_id
_entity_poly.type
_entity_poly.pdbx_seq_one_letter_code
_entity_poly.pdbx_strand_id
1 'polypeptide(L)'
;MAKTTLSKPSLFEPYGHSDLYALDNLYFSPLKGKETWDFSRVRDFSVLNLGFVFARAELGFLKSGTELEIKNLSPLFKKGLCLSSGWENAIGIKIDSFLPKVLGSENLCTYSRLDEIEKDLPFGKFFTSEGFVLEGKWKNKNYLTLFSPGKSEDRNLPSIIKEISKFNSDKKLEGNFFLRTEKQSYLNFLKPKESFGPLFLQEKKIEQDPFLFLSLEFSEISSQEK
;
A
#
# COMPACT_ATOMS: atom_id res chain seq x y z
N MET A 1 -41.80 -14.11 -6.80
CA MET A 1 -41.03 -12.98 -7.37
C MET A 1 -39.91 -12.63 -6.40
N ALA A 2 -38.66 -12.93 -6.74
CA ALA A 2 -37.51 -12.55 -5.92
C ALA A 2 -37.28 -11.04 -6.07
N LYS A 3 -37.40 -10.28 -4.97
CA LYS A 3 -36.95 -8.88 -4.92
C LYS A 3 -35.42 -8.90 -4.98
N THR A 4 -34.85 -8.63 -6.15
CA THR A 4 -33.45 -8.23 -6.28
C THR A 4 -33.30 -6.86 -5.63
N THR A 5 -33.02 -6.82 -4.32
CA THR A 5 -32.50 -5.62 -3.66
C THR A 5 -31.13 -5.33 -4.26
N LEU A 6 -31.10 -4.45 -5.27
CA LEU A 6 -29.89 -3.79 -5.72
C LEU A 6 -29.32 -3.04 -4.51
N SER A 7 -28.36 -3.62 -3.80
CA SER A 7 -27.62 -2.88 -2.78
C SER A 7 -26.87 -1.76 -3.49
N LYS A 8 -27.15 -0.51 -3.10
CA LYS A 8 -26.42 0.64 -3.62
C LYS A 8 -24.94 0.51 -3.24
N PRO A 9 -24.01 0.70 -4.17
CA PRO A 9 -22.60 0.72 -3.83
C PRO A 9 -22.31 1.88 -2.87
N SER A 10 -21.38 1.66 -1.94
CA SER A 10 -20.87 2.72 -1.07
C SER A 10 -19.89 3.57 -1.86
N LEU A 11 -20.15 4.87 -1.96
CA LEU A 11 -19.29 5.83 -2.67
C LEU A 11 -18.29 6.46 -1.69
N PHE A 12 -17.00 6.38 -2.02
CA PHE A 12 -15.91 7.00 -1.27
C PHE A 12 -15.17 8.01 -2.15
N GLU A 13 -14.78 9.16 -1.60
CA GLU A 13 -14.07 10.21 -2.32
C GLU A 13 -12.73 10.50 -1.62
N PRO A 14 -11.66 9.73 -1.89
CA PRO A 14 -10.35 10.03 -1.35
C PRO A 14 -9.93 11.45 -1.75
N TYR A 15 -9.52 12.24 -0.75
CA TYR A 15 -8.75 13.44 -1.00
C TYR A 15 -7.28 13.08 -1.16
N GLY A 16 -6.54 13.85 -1.96
CA GLY A 16 -5.10 13.71 -2.15
C GLY A 16 -4.25 14.03 -0.90
N HIS A 17 -4.67 13.55 0.27
CA HIS A 17 -3.91 13.66 1.50
C HIS A 17 -2.64 12.81 1.38
N SER A 18 -1.49 13.45 1.59
CA SER A 18 -0.21 12.77 1.80
C SER A 18 -0.02 12.30 3.25
N ASP A 19 -1.01 12.53 4.12
CA ASP A 19 -0.98 12.10 5.52
C ASP A 19 -1.36 10.61 5.63
N LEU A 20 -0.39 9.82 6.10
CA LEU A 20 -0.51 8.38 6.32
C LEU A 20 -1.65 8.00 7.28
N TYR A 21 -1.99 8.84 8.25
CA TYR A 21 -3.12 8.58 9.15
C TYR A 21 -4.46 8.78 8.48
N ALA A 22 -4.57 9.80 7.63
CA ALA A 22 -5.77 10.01 6.83
C ALA A 22 -5.99 8.83 5.88
N LEU A 23 -4.91 8.34 5.25
CA LEU A 23 -4.94 7.14 4.41
C LEU A 23 -5.33 5.90 5.21
N ASP A 24 -4.69 5.64 6.35
CA ASP A 24 -5.02 4.50 7.22
C ASP A 24 -6.50 4.48 7.64
N ASN A 25 -7.01 5.62 8.13
CA ASN A 25 -8.40 5.72 8.56
C ASN A 25 -9.40 5.55 7.42
N LEU A 26 -9.03 5.96 6.19
CA LEU A 26 -9.89 5.84 5.02
C LEU A 26 -9.87 4.42 4.44
N TYR A 27 -8.68 3.89 4.13
CA TYR A 27 -8.51 2.62 3.42
C TYR A 27 -8.66 1.40 4.32
N PHE A 28 -8.31 1.51 5.60
CA PHE A 28 -8.51 0.45 6.58
C PHE A 28 -9.73 0.69 7.49
N SER A 29 -10.67 1.53 7.05
CA SER A 29 -12.00 1.63 7.66
C SER A 29 -12.75 0.29 7.60
N PRO A 30 -13.84 0.09 8.37
CA PRO A 30 -14.68 -1.10 8.20
C PRO A 30 -15.08 -1.32 6.73
N LEU A 31 -14.92 -2.57 6.27
CA LEU A 31 -15.25 -3.01 4.92
C LEU A 31 -16.76 -2.92 4.68
N LYS A 32 -17.14 -2.37 3.52
CA LYS A 32 -18.52 -2.39 3.02
C LYS A 32 -18.65 -3.48 1.95
N GLY A 33 -19.88 -3.68 1.45
CA GLY A 33 -20.14 -4.63 0.37
C GLY A 33 -19.55 -4.14 -0.95
N LYS A 34 -20.41 -3.76 -1.90
CA LYS A 34 -19.94 -3.10 -3.14
C LYS A 34 -19.38 -1.71 -2.82
N GLU A 35 -18.12 -1.49 -3.14
CA GLU A 35 -17.43 -0.20 -2.95
C GLU A 35 -17.07 0.40 -4.30
N THR A 36 -17.39 1.69 -4.46
CA THR A 36 -16.97 2.51 -5.59
C THR A 36 -16.21 3.71 -5.05
N TRP A 37 -15.00 3.92 -5.52
CA TRP A 37 -14.12 4.98 -5.09
C TRP A 37 -13.90 5.99 -6.22
N ASP A 38 -14.31 7.22 -5.99
CA ASP A 38 -14.21 8.32 -6.95
C ASP A 38 -12.91 9.12 -6.70
N PHE A 39 -12.00 9.03 -7.65
CA PHE A 39 -10.67 9.64 -7.59
C PHE A 39 -10.63 11.05 -8.20
N SER A 40 -11.78 11.68 -8.49
CA SER A 40 -11.85 13.03 -9.06
C SER A 40 -11.14 14.08 -8.20
N ARG A 41 -11.02 13.85 -6.88
CA ARG A 41 -10.33 14.73 -5.93
C ARG A 41 -8.86 14.36 -5.70
N VAL A 42 -8.37 13.26 -6.26
CA VAL A 42 -6.96 12.85 -6.21
C VAL A 42 -6.22 13.49 -7.38
N ARG A 43 -5.59 14.64 -7.13
CA ARG A 43 -4.98 15.46 -8.18
C ARG A 43 -3.68 14.88 -8.74
N ASP A 44 -2.89 14.23 -7.89
CA ASP A 44 -1.56 13.73 -8.21
C ASP A 44 -1.44 12.22 -8.06
N PHE A 45 -0.52 11.62 -8.83
CA PHE A 45 -0.13 10.24 -8.63
C PHE A 45 0.71 10.08 -7.35
N SER A 46 0.38 9.04 -6.58
CA SER A 46 1.06 8.67 -5.35
C SER A 46 1.18 7.15 -5.27
N VAL A 47 2.43 6.65 -5.26
CA VAL A 47 2.74 5.22 -5.11
C VAL A 47 2.23 4.71 -3.77
N LEU A 48 2.35 5.53 -2.72
CA LEU A 48 1.83 5.22 -1.40
C LEU A 48 0.31 5.00 -1.44
N ASN A 49 -0.44 5.94 -2.03
CA ASN A 49 -1.89 5.84 -2.17
C ASN A 49 -2.28 4.56 -2.95
N LEU A 50 -1.52 4.23 -3.99
CA LEU A 50 -1.73 3.01 -4.77
C LEU A 50 -1.53 1.72 -3.94
N GLY A 51 -0.54 1.69 -3.05
CA GLY A 51 -0.34 0.58 -2.11
C GLY A 51 -1.53 0.37 -1.17
N PHE A 52 -2.10 1.45 -0.61
CA PHE A 52 -3.31 1.38 0.21
C PHE A 52 -4.54 0.90 -0.58
N VAL A 53 -4.69 1.37 -1.82
CA VAL A 53 -5.75 0.94 -2.73
C VAL A 53 -5.68 -0.57 -2.97
N PHE A 54 -4.51 -1.13 -3.29
CA PHE A 54 -4.36 -2.56 -3.52
C PHE A 54 -4.64 -3.38 -2.26
N ALA A 55 -4.15 -2.94 -1.10
CA ALA A 55 -4.45 -3.61 0.17
C ALA A 55 -5.96 -3.60 0.48
N ARG A 56 -6.65 -2.47 0.24
CA ARG A 56 -8.11 -2.37 0.42
C ARG A 56 -8.87 -3.28 -0.55
N ALA A 57 -8.49 -3.25 -1.83
CA ALA A 57 -9.09 -4.09 -2.86
C ALA A 57 -8.98 -5.57 -2.50
N GLU A 58 -7.79 -6.03 -2.10
CA GLU A 58 -7.56 -7.42 -1.74
C GLU A 58 -8.31 -7.82 -0.46
N LEU A 59 -8.29 -6.99 0.59
CA LEU A 59 -9.08 -7.25 1.81
C LEU A 59 -10.59 -7.34 1.54
N GLY A 60 -11.13 -6.43 0.73
CA GLY A 60 -12.55 -6.42 0.37
C GLY A 60 -12.94 -7.64 -0.44
N PHE A 61 -12.08 -8.03 -1.38
CA PHE A 61 -12.31 -9.19 -2.23
C PHE A 61 -12.23 -10.50 -1.46
N LEU A 62 -11.24 -10.68 -0.59
CA LEU A 62 -11.13 -11.88 0.25
C LEU A 62 -12.34 -12.04 1.18
N LYS A 63 -12.89 -10.94 1.69
CA LYS A 63 -14.05 -10.97 2.59
C LYS A 63 -15.39 -11.22 1.88
N SER A 64 -15.56 -10.70 0.67
CA SER A 64 -16.89 -10.61 0.03
C SER A 64 -16.96 -11.06 -1.42
N GLY A 65 -15.83 -11.42 -2.03
CA GLY A 65 -15.70 -11.75 -3.46
C GLY A 65 -16.02 -10.57 -4.40
N THR A 66 -16.13 -9.35 -3.87
CA THR A 66 -16.53 -8.17 -4.64
C THR A 66 -15.31 -7.30 -4.94
N GLU A 67 -15.19 -6.85 -6.19
CA GLU A 67 -14.15 -5.92 -6.61
C GLU A 67 -14.41 -4.50 -6.10
N LEU A 68 -13.34 -3.82 -5.71
CA LEU A 68 -13.28 -2.39 -5.50
C LEU A 68 -13.27 -1.68 -6.84
N GLU A 69 -14.33 -0.91 -7.14
CA GLU A 69 -14.42 -0.15 -8.39
C GLU A 69 -13.81 1.25 -8.21
N ILE A 70 -12.85 1.62 -9.04
CA ILE A 70 -12.21 2.95 -9.05
C ILE A 70 -12.68 3.73 -10.26
N LYS A 71 -13.20 4.94 -10.06
CA LYS A 71 -13.71 5.83 -11.11
C LYS A 71 -13.01 7.19 -11.10
N ASN A 72 -13.19 7.92 -12.20
CA ASN A 72 -12.82 9.33 -12.31
C ASN A 72 -11.36 9.63 -11.96
N LEU A 73 -10.44 8.74 -12.34
CA LEU A 73 -9.00 8.97 -12.20
C LEU A 73 -8.57 10.28 -12.87
N SER A 74 -7.82 11.12 -12.16
CA SER A 74 -7.23 12.31 -12.74
C SER A 74 -6.21 11.97 -13.84
N PRO A 75 -5.94 12.87 -14.82
CA PRO A 75 -4.97 12.62 -15.88
C PRO A 75 -3.58 12.24 -15.37
N LEU A 76 -3.12 12.86 -14.27
CA LEU A 76 -1.83 12.56 -13.66
C LEU A 76 -1.81 11.18 -13.01
N PHE A 77 -2.90 10.79 -12.33
CA PHE A 77 -3.01 9.44 -11.76
C PHE A 77 -3.06 8.37 -12.85
N LYS A 78 -3.83 8.59 -13.92
CA LYS A 78 -3.86 7.71 -15.11
C LYS A 78 -2.46 7.54 -15.70
N LYS A 79 -1.75 8.65 -15.92
CA LYS A 79 -0.37 8.62 -16.43
C LYS A 79 0.55 7.82 -15.52
N GLY A 80 0.50 8.05 -14.21
CA GLY A 80 1.31 7.31 -13.25
C GLY A 80 1.05 5.80 -13.31
N LEU A 81 -0.22 5.41 -13.30
CA LEU A 81 -0.64 4.00 -13.37
C LEU A 81 -0.26 3.34 -14.70
N CYS A 82 -0.37 4.04 -15.84
CA CYS A 82 0.05 3.52 -17.15
C CYS A 82 1.58 3.34 -17.27
N LEU A 83 2.35 4.03 -16.42
CA LEU A 83 3.79 3.87 -16.30
C LEU A 83 4.16 2.89 -15.16
N SER A 84 3.18 2.25 -14.52
CA SER A 84 3.38 1.17 -13.56
C SER A 84 3.15 -0.16 -14.24
N SER A 85 3.92 -1.19 -13.87
CA SER A 85 3.77 -2.54 -14.42
C SER A 85 3.16 -3.51 -13.42
N GLY A 86 2.38 -4.46 -13.93
CA GLY A 86 1.90 -5.63 -13.18
C GLY A 86 0.68 -5.37 -12.31
N TRP A 87 0.21 -4.11 -12.21
CA TRP A 87 -0.98 -3.78 -11.42
C TRP A 87 -2.25 -4.45 -11.93
N GLU A 88 -2.27 -4.87 -13.20
CA GLU A 88 -3.37 -5.63 -13.80
C GLU A 88 -3.56 -7.01 -13.13
N ASN A 89 -2.53 -7.53 -12.46
CA ASN A 89 -2.57 -8.76 -11.67
C ASN A 89 -3.03 -8.50 -10.22
N ALA A 90 -3.41 -7.27 -9.87
CA ALA A 90 -3.89 -6.95 -8.54
C ALA A 90 -5.27 -7.57 -8.27
N ILE A 91 -5.41 -8.18 -7.10
CA ILE A 91 -6.64 -8.88 -6.73
C ILE A 91 -7.69 -7.87 -6.28
N GLY A 92 -8.93 -8.08 -6.75
CA GLY A 92 -10.08 -7.37 -6.20
C GLY A 92 -10.21 -5.92 -6.63
N ILE A 93 -9.51 -5.48 -7.66
CA ILE A 93 -9.57 -4.10 -8.16
C ILE A 93 -10.15 -4.06 -9.56
N LYS A 94 -11.06 -3.11 -9.80
CA LYS A 94 -11.60 -2.81 -11.11
C LYS A 94 -11.48 -1.33 -11.39
N ILE A 95 -10.80 -0.96 -12.47
CA ILE A 95 -10.61 0.45 -12.83
C ILE A 95 -11.51 0.81 -14.01
N ASP A 96 -12.45 1.73 -13.76
CA ASP A 96 -13.36 2.28 -14.77
C ASP A 96 -12.67 3.44 -15.51
N SER A 97 -11.61 3.11 -16.25
CA SER A 97 -10.89 4.05 -17.10
C SER A 97 -10.07 3.32 -18.15
N PHE A 98 -9.98 3.90 -19.34
CA PHE A 98 -9.03 3.46 -20.35
C PHE A 98 -7.59 3.78 -19.89
N LEU A 99 -6.75 2.75 -19.80
CA LEU A 99 -5.36 2.83 -19.36
C LEU A 99 -4.47 2.12 -20.40
N PRO A 100 -3.91 2.86 -21.37
CA PRO A 100 -3.05 2.25 -22.38
C PRO A 100 -1.74 1.78 -21.76
N LYS A 101 -1.28 0.60 -22.16
CA LYS A 101 0.06 0.12 -21.80
C LYS A 101 1.12 0.95 -22.53
N VAL A 102 2.01 1.58 -21.78
CA VAL A 102 3.14 2.33 -22.34
C VAL A 102 4.33 1.38 -22.50
N LEU A 103 4.89 1.32 -23.72
CA LEU A 103 6.07 0.50 -24.02
C LEU A 103 7.31 1.38 -24.17
N GLY A 104 8.46 0.88 -23.72
CA GLY A 104 9.77 1.54 -23.90
C GLY A 104 10.11 2.65 -22.90
N SER A 105 9.26 2.88 -21.89
CA SER A 105 9.56 3.75 -20.75
C SER A 105 10.00 2.95 -19.52
N GLU A 106 10.85 3.52 -18.68
CA GLU A 106 11.11 2.97 -17.35
C GLU A 106 9.83 2.99 -16.51
N ASN A 107 9.54 1.89 -15.83
CA ASN A 107 8.37 1.79 -14.96
C ASN A 107 8.59 2.63 -13.69
N LEU A 108 7.58 3.40 -13.30
CA LEU A 108 7.57 4.13 -12.04
C LEU A 108 7.53 3.19 -10.84
N CYS A 109 6.73 2.13 -10.94
CA CYS A 109 6.65 1.07 -9.96
C CYS A 109 6.20 -0.24 -10.59
N THR A 110 6.51 -1.32 -9.89
CA THR A 110 6.21 -2.70 -10.24
C THR A 110 5.37 -3.30 -9.12
N TYR A 111 4.20 -3.81 -9.47
CA TYR A 111 3.40 -4.67 -8.63
C TYR A 111 3.71 -6.13 -8.98
N SER A 112 3.92 -6.96 -7.97
CA SER A 112 4.08 -8.41 -8.12
C SER A 112 3.38 -9.16 -6.99
N ARG A 113 2.90 -10.38 -7.24
CA ARG A 113 2.39 -11.26 -6.19
C ARG A 113 3.55 -11.86 -5.40
N LEU A 114 3.37 -12.06 -4.09
CA LEU A 114 4.45 -12.55 -3.22
C LEU A 114 4.89 -13.99 -3.55
N ASP A 115 3.98 -14.83 -4.04
CA ASP A 115 4.24 -16.20 -4.48
C ASP A 115 4.99 -16.30 -5.81
N GLU A 116 5.08 -15.20 -6.57
CA GLU A 116 5.79 -15.13 -7.85
C GLU A 116 7.23 -14.59 -7.71
N ILE A 117 7.65 -14.18 -6.51
CA ILE A 117 8.96 -13.55 -6.28
C ILE A 117 9.99 -14.62 -5.87
N GLU A 118 10.94 -14.88 -6.76
CA GLU A 118 12.08 -15.78 -6.48
C GLU A 118 13.20 -15.13 -5.65
N LYS A 119 13.14 -13.81 -5.42
CA LYS A 119 14.21 -13.02 -4.77
C LYS A 119 14.06 -12.93 -3.25
N ASP A 120 15.19 -12.71 -2.57
CA ASP A 120 15.26 -12.34 -1.15
C ASP A 120 14.66 -10.93 -0.94
N LEU A 121 13.33 -10.88 -0.82
CA LEU A 121 12.56 -9.66 -0.66
C LEU A 121 12.81 -9.08 0.75
N PRO A 122 13.18 -7.78 0.88
CA PRO A 122 13.30 -7.16 2.19
C PRO A 122 12.02 -7.35 3.00
N PHE A 123 12.17 -7.84 4.23
CA PHE A 123 11.06 -8.12 5.16
C PHE A 123 10.13 -9.27 4.74
N GLY A 124 10.38 -9.95 3.61
CA GLY A 124 9.49 -10.98 3.05
C GLY A 124 9.14 -12.11 4.02
N LYS A 125 10.08 -12.50 4.89
CA LYS A 125 9.86 -13.54 5.92
C LYS A 125 8.74 -13.23 6.93
N PHE A 126 8.34 -11.96 7.07
CA PHE A 126 7.25 -11.57 7.97
C PHE A 126 5.87 -11.65 7.31
N PHE A 127 5.83 -11.87 5.99
CA PHE A 127 4.63 -11.96 5.18
C PHE A 127 4.35 -13.42 4.84
N THR A 128 3.10 -13.74 4.56
CA THR A 128 2.75 -15.06 4.01
C THR A 128 3.10 -15.11 2.52
N SER A 129 2.99 -16.28 1.89
CA SER A 129 3.14 -16.40 0.43
C SER A 129 2.02 -15.68 -0.35
N GLU A 130 0.89 -15.41 0.31
CA GLU A 130 -0.21 -14.65 -0.28
C GLU A 130 -0.02 -13.14 -0.08
N GLY A 131 -0.48 -12.36 -1.04
CA GLY A 131 -0.41 -10.90 -1.01
C GLY A 131 0.48 -10.34 -2.10
N PHE A 132 0.98 -9.13 -1.92
CA PHE A 132 1.74 -8.43 -2.95
C PHE A 132 2.92 -7.62 -2.41
N VAL A 133 3.83 -7.32 -3.34
CA VAL A 133 4.78 -6.23 -3.25
C VAL A 133 4.45 -5.17 -4.28
N LEU A 134 4.61 -3.90 -3.90
CA LEU A 134 4.65 -2.77 -4.81
C LEU A 134 5.94 -1.99 -4.54
N GLU A 135 6.86 -2.01 -5.48
CA GLU A 135 8.15 -1.32 -5.35
C GLU A 135 8.39 -0.36 -6.52
N GLY A 136 9.14 0.72 -6.30
CA GLY A 136 9.43 1.66 -7.37
C GLY A 136 10.11 2.95 -6.94
N LYS A 137 10.27 3.88 -7.88
CA LYS A 137 10.88 5.19 -7.66
C LYS A 137 10.01 6.30 -8.23
N TRP A 138 9.67 7.27 -7.39
CA TRP A 138 8.84 8.41 -7.78
C TRP A 138 9.29 9.69 -7.06
N LYS A 139 9.37 10.81 -7.78
CA LYS A 139 9.81 12.12 -7.24
C LYS A 139 11.08 12.03 -6.38
N ASN A 140 12.10 11.33 -6.87
CA ASN A 140 13.39 11.07 -6.20
C ASN A 140 13.33 10.24 -4.90
N LYS A 141 12.20 9.61 -4.59
CA LYS A 141 12.05 8.71 -3.46
C LYS A 141 11.83 7.28 -3.95
N ASN A 142 12.37 6.32 -3.23
CA ASN A 142 12.07 4.90 -3.37
C ASN A 142 10.86 4.55 -2.52
N TYR A 143 10.06 3.62 -3.03
CA TYR A 143 8.86 3.10 -2.38
C TYR A 143 8.94 1.59 -2.32
N LEU A 144 8.58 1.03 -1.17
CA LEU A 144 8.42 -0.41 -0.98
C LEU A 144 7.19 -0.64 -0.12
N THR A 145 6.15 -1.24 -0.70
CA THR A 145 4.95 -1.65 0.02
C THR A 145 4.82 -3.16 -0.04
N LEU A 146 4.61 -3.80 1.10
CA LEU A 146 4.27 -5.20 1.23
C LEU A 146 2.93 -5.34 1.92
N PHE A 147 2.12 -6.27 1.43
CA PHE A 147 0.84 -6.63 2.03
C PHE A 147 0.66 -8.14 2.03
N SER A 148 0.15 -8.69 3.12
CA SER A 148 -0.30 -10.10 3.16
C SER A 148 -1.54 -10.23 4.05
N PRO A 149 -2.58 -10.95 3.61
CA PRO A 149 -3.70 -11.34 4.46
C PRO A 149 -3.31 -12.48 5.42
N GLY A 150 -4.17 -12.76 6.39
CA GLY A 150 -4.00 -13.87 7.33
C GLY A 150 -3.00 -13.57 8.46
N LYS A 151 -2.63 -14.60 9.21
CA LYS A 151 -1.59 -14.56 10.25
C LYS A 151 -0.32 -15.23 9.70
N SER A 152 0.82 -14.57 9.81
CA SER A 152 2.13 -15.22 9.62
C SER A 152 2.66 -15.66 10.99
N GLU A 153 3.26 -16.85 11.07
CA GLU A 153 3.86 -17.38 12.30
C GLU A 153 5.05 -16.52 12.78
N ASP A 154 5.78 -15.94 11.83
CA ASP A 154 6.91 -15.04 12.08
C ASP A 154 6.50 -13.59 12.33
N ARG A 155 5.19 -13.28 12.31
CA ARG A 155 4.68 -11.92 12.52
C ARG A 155 4.91 -11.47 13.96
N ASN A 156 6.07 -10.87 14.17
CA ASN A 156 6.50 -10.28 15.43
C ASN A 156 6.86 -8.81 15.20
N LEU A 157 6.00 -7.90 15.69
CA LEU A 157 6.15 -6.46 15.50
C LEU A 157 7.51 -5.91 15.98
N PRO A 158 7.98 -6.22 17.21
CA PRO A 158 9.35 -5.92 17.63
C PRO A 158 10.44 -6.38 16.65
N SER A 159 10.32 -7.59 16.09
CA SER A 159 11.28 -8.11 15.11
C SER A 159 11.23 -7.34 13.79
N ILE A 160 10.04 -7.04 13.28
CA ILE A 160 9.83 -6.25 12.06
C ILE A 160 10.47 -4.86 12.23
N ILE A 161 10.16 -4.18 13.35
CA ILE A 161 10.71 -2.86 13.67
C ILE A 161 12.24 -2.93 13.76
N LYS A 162 12.80 -3.92 14.47
CA LYS A 162 14.26 -4.12 14.53
C LYS A 162 14.89 -4.29 13.15
N GLU A 163 14.23 -5.02 12.25
CA GLU A 163 14.72 -5.24 10.89
C GLU A 163 14.66 -3.98 10.04
N ILE A 164 13.59 -3.19 10.15
CA ILE A 164 13.49 -1.87 9.50
C ILE A 164 14.61 -0.96 9.99
N SER A 165 14.91 -0.97 11.29
CA SER A 165 16.03 -0.19 11.86
C SER A 165 17.37 -0.60 11.26
N LYS A 166 17.60 -1.91 11.13
CA LYS A 166 18.82 -2.46 10.56
C LYS A 166 18.93 -2.09 9.09
N PHE A 167 17.86 -2.31 8.33
CA PHE A 167 17.77 -1.92 6.92
C PHE A 167 18.07 -0.43 6.70
N ASN A 168 17.48 0.44 7.52
CA ASN A 168 17.73 1.88 7.52
C ASN A 168 19.20 2.24 7.81
N SER A 169 19.79 1.59 8.82
CA SER A 169 21.16 1.85 9.25
C SER A 169 22.19 1.37 8.22
N ASP A 170 22.00 0.15 7.70
CA ASP A 170 22.90 -0.48 6.73
C ASP A 170 22.94 0.30 5.41
N LYS A 171 21.77 0.78 4.96
CA LYS A 171 21.62 1.52 3.69
C LYS A 171 21.71 3.05 3.83
N LYS A 172 21.87 3.58 5.05
CA LYS A 172 21.89 5.02 5.35
C LYS A 172 20.72 5.77 4.71
N LEU A 173 19.51 5.31 5.04
CA LEU A 173 18.29 5.85 4.45
C LEU A 173 17.72 7.01 5.28
N GLU A 174 16.94 7.84 4.61
CA GLU A 174 16.04 8.80 5.24
C GLU A 174 14.63 8.68 4.67
N GLY A 175 13.60 8.98 5.47
CA GLY A 175 12.21 8.92 5.04
C GLY A 175 11.26 8.49 6.15
N ASN A 176 10.32 7.60 5.84
CA ASN A 176 9.34 7.11 6.80
C ASN A 176 8.91 5.68 6.48
N PHE A 177 8.52 4.94 7.52
CA PHE A 177 7.80 3.69 7.37
C PHE A 177 6.44 3.78 8.07
N PHE A 178 5.46 3.12 7.47
CA PHE A 178 4.15 2.89 8.03
C PHE A 178 3.91 1.39 8.12
N LEU A 179 3.49 0.91 9.28
CA LEU A 179 3.21 -0.50 9.53
C LEU A 179 1.83 -0.63 10.17
N ARG A 180 0.97 -1.46 9.58
CA ARG A 180 -0.41 -1.65 10.02
C ARG A 180 -0.72 -3.14 10.12
N THR A 181 -1.26 -3.54 11.27
CA THR A 181 -1.90 -4.85 11.49
C THR A 181 -3.40 -4.66 11.55
N GLU A 182 -4.18 -5.68 11.87
CA GLU A 182 -5.60 -5.51 12.16
C GLU A 182 -5.85 -4.65 13.41
N LYS A 183 -4.90 -4.63 14.37
CA LYS A 183 -5.07 -4.00 15.69
C LYS A 183 -4.36 -2.66 15.86
N GLN A 184 -3.26 -2.43 15.15
CA GLN A 184 -2.34 -1.34 15.46
C GLN A 184 -1.80 -0.69 14.19
N SER A 185 -1.63 0.62 14.23
CA SER A 185 -0.94 1.43 13.21
C SER A 185 0.30 2.05 13.82
N TYR A 186 1.43 1.95 13.12
CA TYR A 186 2.73 2.47 13.51
C TYR A 186 3.25 3.38 12.41
N LEU A 187 3.68 4.58 12.79
CA LEU A 187 4.39 5.51 11.92
C LEU A 187 5.69 5.92 12.60
N ASN A 188 6.80 5.85 11.87
CA ASN A 188 8.06 6.43 12.31
C ASN A 188 8.85 7.02 11.15
N PHE A 189 9.68 7.99 11.48
CA PHE A 189 10.67 8.55 10.56
C PHE A 189 11.91 7.66 10.53
N LEU A 190 12.36 7.36 9.32
CA LEU A 190 13.65 6.75 9.06
C LEU A 190 14.67 7.88 9.11
N LYS A 191 15.48 7.88 10.17
CA LYS A 191 16.60 8.82 10.31
C LYS A 191 17.90 8.03 10.39
N PRO A 192 18.96 8.45 9.70
CA PRO A 192 20.26 7.79 9.82
C PRO A 192 20.86 8.06 11.20
N LYS A 193 21.43 7.03 11.83
CA LYS A 193 22.25 7.13 13.05
C LYS A 193 21.54 7.62 14.32
N GLU A 194 20.23 7.87 14.28
CA GLU A 194 19.41 8.05 15.48
C GLU A 194 18.78 6.69 15.85
N SER A 195 18.67 6.39 17.15
CA SER A 195 17.72 5.39 17.65
C SER A 195 16.32 5.76 17.17
N PHE A 196 15.42 4.78 17.00
CA PHE A 196 14.04 5.04 16.57
C PHE A 196 13.48 6.31 17.19
N GLY A 197 13.05 7.23 16.32
CA GLY A 197 12.31 8.41 16.75
C GLY A 197 11.01 8.03 17.46
N PRO A 198 10.25 9.02 17.96
CA PRO A 198 8.96 8.75 18.57
C PRO A 198 8.08 7.90 17.64
N LEU A 199 7.76 6.70 18.10
CA LEU A 199 6.88 5.76 17.41
C LEU A 199 5.45 6.21 17.68
N PHE A 200 4.77 6.69 16.67
CA PHE A 200 3.36 7.00 16.81
C PHE A 200 2.55 5.71 16.68
N LEU A 201 1.89 5.33 17.77
CA LEU A 201 1.05 4.14 17.86
C LEU A 201 -0.41 4.54 17.97
N GLN A 202 -1.25 3.93 17.13
CA GLN A 202 -2.70 4.02 17.25
C GLN A 202 -3.30 2.62 17.38
N GLU A 203 -4.03 2.38 18.47
CA GLU A 203 -4.86 1.19 18.62
C GLU A 203 -6.15 1.32 17.81
N LYS A 204 -6.62 0.20 17.26
CA LYS A 204 -7.79 0.14 16.40
C LYS A 204 -8.77 -0.91 16.91
N LYS A 205 -10.05 -0.69 16.61
CA LYS A 205 -11.08 -1.73 16.80
C LYS A 205 -10.82 -2.85 15.80
N ILE A 206 -10.92 -4.09 16.26
CA ILE A 206 -10.70 -5.28 15.44
C ILE A 206 -11.95 -5.52 14.59
N GLU A 207 -11.99 -4.89 13.41
CA GLU A 207 -13.12 -4.97 12.48
C GLU A 207 -12.75 -5.65 11.15
N GLN A 208 -11.46 -5.94 10.97
CA GLN A 208 -10.89 -6.59 9.80
C GLN A 208 -10.26 -7.92 10.19
N ASP A 209 -10.25 -8.86 9.25
CA ASP A 209 -9.51 -10.11 9.39
C ASP A 209 -8.01 -9.81 9.54
N PRO A 210 -7.20 -10.71 10.15
CA PRO A 210 -5.78 -10.47 10.33
C PRO A 210 -5.05 -10.15 9.03
N PHE A 211 -4.16 -9.15 9.05
CA PHE A 211 -3.31 -8.80 7.90
C PHE A 211 -2.03 -8.10 8.37
N LEU A 212 -1.08 -7.95 7.45
CA LEU A 212 0.11 -7.12 7.62
C LEU A 212 0.24 -6.21 6.42
N PHE A 213 0.39 -4.91 6.67
CA PHE A 213 0.70 -3.91 5.66
C PHE A 213 1.92 -3.12 6.11
N LEU A 214 2.97 -3.12 5.30
CA LEU A 214 4.18 -2.33 5.52
C LEU A 214 4.39 -1.45 4.29
N SER A 215 4.60 -0.15 4.49
CA SER A 215 4.96 0.77 3.42
C SER A 215 6.13 1.63 3.85
N LEU A 216 7.18 1.65 3.04
CA LEU A 216 8.36 2.49 3.21
C LEU A 216 8.40 3.51 2.07
N GLU A 217 8.65 4.76 2.44
CA GLU A 217 9.07 5.83 1.53
C GLU A 217 10.45 6.28 2.00
N PHE A 218 11.46 6.19 1.14
CA PHE A 218 12.83 6.47 1.55
C PHE A 218 13.73 6.97 0.42
N SER A 219 14.79 7.69 0.78
CA SER A 219 15.86 8.11 -0.12
C SER A 219 17.20 7.66 0.45
N GLU A 220 18.16 7.39 -0.41
CA GLU A 220 19.54 7.16 0.01
C GLU A 220 20.22 8.50 0.25
N ILE A 221 20.90 8.65 1.37
CA ILE A 221 21.74 9.83 1.59
C ILE A 221 23.02 9.64 0.76
N SER A 222 23.10 10.35 -0.36
CA SER A 222 24.34 10.47 -1.12
C SER A 222 25.43 11.00 -0.21
N SER A 223 26.51 10.25 -0.07
CA SER A 223 27.72 10.72 0.61
C SER A 223 28.42 11.75 -0.28
N GLN A 224 27.82 12.93 -0.43
CA GLN A 224 28.46 14.09 -1.03
C GLN A 224 28.38 15.25 -0.05
N GLU A 225 29.55 15.84 0.18
CA GLU A 225 29.86 17.05 0.95
C GLU A 225 29.99 16.90 2.48
N LYS A 226 31.19 16.49 2.90
CA LYS A 226 32.01 17.28 3.83
C LYS A 226 33.40 17.44 3.26
#